data_AF-A0A3R6RDQ9-F1
#
_entry.id   AF-A0A3R6RDQ9-F1
#
_cell.length_a   1.000
_cell.length_b   1.000
_cell.length_c   1.000
_cell.angle_alpha   90.00
_cell.angle_beta   90.00
_cell.angle_gamma   90.00
#
_symmetry.space_group_name_H-M   'P 1'
#
loop_
_entity.id
_entity.type
_entity.pdbx_description
1 polymer ?
#
loop_
_entity_poly.entity_id
_entity_poly.type
_entity_poly.pdbx_seq_one_letter_code
_entity_poly.pdbx_strand_id
1 'polypeptide(L)'
;MKEEEKFKSRLDLPIVEILNKLRNGIKYNPNGEGSVLVDLVDKKVIGFHYGETHLAVALIIYGYQISNEEYIREGKALLKGFMINSIEYQKEPAYHWDFNNFAICVLVEFLGKKQNNKQNTFFGDIASYINELKDFILIQKDSNNATINWHPMRIYVNYCKHKWTDDQTYLKIIDDLKKKVDLACFNDGFYEDLLPKGRSFNFQYHVFTVATLLFLERNGIDIHYNEKSIQQVINMVDPAGDLNYLGRGINQIFAWGPAVYLLNSVSAVEARNRAWNYFESKIYKALENNNLIMNDLPGEQKNWWWDYHYSSVYFSHLALWLVLTKISDFDNDEWNNIKINESDSGVAFRRGDEFFVCLFSGRKHYLAEKGPIIANICSNSGEYVFKGALGPYCGSQYGRRYSVSSETIHNYCGLIQEKDFFGYYTQKVVFPEDILVDEQGLEVTITLKLKKSMGNLYFNISTMSPLFKIEVLANDSVCVLKSVGSTVGAYGLTTLVQSNKFTAKTVKIKISKMEALNETSLYQ
;
A
#
# COMPACT_ATOMS: atom_id res chain seq x y z
N MET A 1 -31.49 5.92 -2.80
CA MET A 1 -30.13 5.97 -2.23
C MET A 1 -29.15 6.01 -3.37
N LYS A 2 -28.41 7.12 -3.51
CA LYS A 2 -27.38 7.30 -4.55
C LYS A 2 -26.29 6.22 -4.36
N GLU A 3 -25.55 5.86 -5.41
CA GLU A 3 -24.49 4.84 -5.31
C GLU A 3 -23.44 5.18 -4.26
N GLU A 4 -23.13 6.46 -4.07
CA GLU A 4 -22.24 6.96 -3.04
C GLU A 4 -22.76 6.66 -1.62
N GLU A 5 -24.04 6.91 -1.35
CA GLU A 5 -24.67 6.61 -0.05
C GLU A 5 -24.67 5.10 0.23
N LYS A 6 -24.91 4.29 -0.81
CA LYS A 6 -24.77 2.82 -0.72
C LYS A 6 -23.35 2.43 -0.35
N PHE A 7 -22.35 2.98 -1.03
CA PHE A 7 -20.95 2.70 -0.72
C PHE A 7 -20.58 3.13 0.71
N LYS A 8 -20.93 4.35 1.12
CA LYS A 8 -20.67 4.86 2.48
C LYS A 8 -21.29 3.99 3.56
N SER A 9 -22.44 3.36 3.31
CA SER A 9 -23.05 2.42 4.28
C SER A 9 -22.24 1.11 4.44
N ARG A 10 -21.53 0.66 3.39
CA ARG A 10 -20.66 -0.53 3.45
C ARG A 10 -19.40 -0.30 4.28
N LEU A 11 -18.98 0.95 4.48
CA LEU A 11 -17.78 1.28 5.26
C LEU A 11 -17.93 0.97 6.77
N ASP A 12 -19.15 1.00 7.30
CA ASP A 12 -19.38 0.93 8.75
C ASP A 12 -18.89 -0.38 9.36
N LEU A 13 -19.17 -1.52 8.72
CA LEU A 13 -18.79 -2.83 9.24
C LEU A 13 -17.26 -3.00 9.31
N PRO A 14 -16.47 -2.77 8.24
CA PRO A 14 -15.01 -2.80 8.34
C PRO A 14 -14.45 -1.81 9.37
N ILE A 15 -14.98 -0.58 9.45
CA ILE A 15 -14.52 0.41 10.45
C ILE A 15 -14.72 -0.15 11.86
N VAL A 16 -15.92 -0.65 12.19
CA VAL A 16 -16.25 -1.16 13.52
C VAL A 16 -15.38 -2.37 13.88
N GLU A 17 -15.17 -3.31 12.96
CA GLU A 17 -14.33 -4.48 13.19
C GLU A 17 -12.87 -4.10 13.46
N ILE A 18 -12.30 -3.18 12.67
CA ILE A 18 -10.92 -2.71 12.86
C ILE A 18 -10.78 -1.99 14.21
N LEU A 19 -11.69 -1.07 14.53
CA LEU A 19 -11.67 -0.31 15.79
C LEU A 19 -11.81 -1.26 16.98
N ASN A 20 -12.78 -2.16 16.99
CA ASN A 20 -12.98 -3.12 18.08
C ASN A 20 -11.76 -4.05 18.26
N LYS A 21 -11.14 -4.49 17.16
CA LYS A 21 -9.91 -5.28 17.23
C LYS A 21 -8.80 -4.50 17.94
N LEU A 22 -8.54 -3.27 17.52
CA LEU A 22 -7.49 -2.41 18.08
C LEU A 22 -7.75 -2.01 19.53
N ARG A 23 -9.01 -1.79 19.92
CA ARG A 23 -9.42 -1.47 21.29
C ARG A 23 -8.96 -2.51 22.31
N ASN A 24 -8.84 -3.79 21.92
CA ASN A 24 -8.28 -4.84 22.79
C ASN A 24 -6.83 -4.56 23.24
N GLY A 25 -6.08 -3.79 22.45
CA GLY A 25 -4.72 -3.35 22.73
C GLY A 25 -4.64 -2.09 23.58
N ILE A 26 -5.75 -1.38 23.83
CA ILE A 26 -5.75 -0.19 24.68
C ILE A 26 -5.57 -0.61 26.14
N LYS A 27 -4.58 -0.01 26.81
CA LYS A 27 -4.28 -0.22 28.23
C LYS A 27 -4.10 1.12 28.93
N TYR A 28 -4.37 1.17 30.22
CA TYR A 28 -4.07 2.34 31.04
C TYR A 28 -2.55 2.62 31.00
N ASN A 29 -2.18 3.89 30.91
CA ASN A 29 -0.79 4.30 30.84
C ASN A 29 -0.06 3.98 32.16
N PRO A 30 0.98 3.13 32.17
CA PRO A 30 1.71 2.81 33.40
C PRO A 30 2.48 4.01 33.98
N ASN A 31 2.76 5.04 33.17
CA ASN A 31 3.59 6.19 33.53
C ASN A 31 2.80 7.45 33.91
N GLY A 32 1.46 7.40 34.01
CA GLY A 32 0.66 8.58 34.34
C GLY A 32 -0.81 8.47 33.94
N GLU A 33 -1.45 9.62 33.69
CA GLU A 33 -2.81 9.69 33.15
C GLU A 33 -2.85 9.27 31.67
N GLY A 34 -4.03 8.86 31.20
CA GLY A 34 -4.29 8.47 29.81
C GLY A 34 -4.14 6.98 29.52
N SER A 35 -4.07 6.64 28.24
CA SER A 35 -3.97 5.25 27.76
C SER A 35 -2.90 5.11 26.68
N VAL A 36 -2.39 3.89 26.51
CA VAL A 36 -1.41 3.50 25.49
C VAL A 36 -1.97 2.39 24.61
N LEU A 37 -1.48 2.29 23.38
CA LEU A 37 -1.80 1.20 22.46
C LEU A 37 -0.68 0.15 22.46
N VAL A 38 -1.00 -1.05 22.96
CA VAL A 38 -0.13 -2.22 22.90
C VAL A 38 -0.39 -2.97 21.59
N ASP A 39 0.66 -3.19 20.81
CA ASP A 39 0.57 -3.99 19.58
C ASP A 39 0.15 -5.43 19.90
N LEU A 40 -0.83 -5.95 19.18
CA LEU A 40 -1.41 -7.27 19.44
C LEU A 40 -0.46 -8.42 19.07
N VAL A 41 0.52 -8.20 18.20
CA VAL A 41 1.53 -9.19 17.82
C VAL A 41 2.79 -9.01 18.66
N ASP A 42 3.32 -7.80 18.71
CA ASP A 42 4.59 -7.51 19.40
C ASP A 42 4.47 -7.36 20.92
N LYS A 43 3.24 -7.25 21.45
CA LYS A 43 2.92 -7.14 22.88
C LYS A 43 3.64 -5.99 23.59
N LYS A 44 3.98 -4.93 22.85
CA LYS A 44 4.62 -3.71 23.37
C LYS A 44 3.98 -2.46 22.76
N VAL A 45 4.21 -1.33 23.40
CA VAL A 45 3.82 -0.02 22.86
C VAL A 45 4.79 0.38 21.74
N ILE A 46 4.24 0.83 20.61
CA ILE A 46 5.01 1.30 19.45
C ILE A 46 4.89 2.83 19.34
N GLY A 47 5.26 3.52 20.41
CA GLY A 47 5.00 4.96 20.57
C GLY A 47 5.73 5.86 19.57
N PHE A 48 6.79 5.36 18.94
CA PHE A 48 7.55 6.11 17.93
C PHE A 48 6.92 6.10 16.53
N HIS A 49 5.88 5.29 16.32
CA HIS A 49 5.08 5.30 15.10
C HIS A 49 3.79 6.10 15.29
N TYR A 50 2.80 5.85 14.45
CA TYR A 50 1.56 6.62 14.35
C TYR A 50 0.30 5.81 14.71
N GLY A 51 0.47 4.63 15.31
CA GLY A 51 -0.66 3.76 15.68
C GLY A 51 -1.60 4.39 16.71
N GLU A 52 -1.04 5.04 17.74
CA GLU A 52 -1.82 5.67 18.81
C GLU A 52 -2.61 6.88 18.32
N THR A 53 -1.96 7.81 17.62
CA THR A 53 -2.61 9.02 17.10
C THR A 53 -3.67 8.69 16.05
N HIS A 54 -3.39 7.77 15.11
CA HIS A 54 -4.34 7.41 14.06
C HIS A 54 -5.57 6.72 14.64
N LEU A 55 -5.40 5.78 15.57
CA LEU A 55 -6.54 5.12 16.24
C LEU A 55 -7.36 6.11 17.04
N ALA A 56 -6.70 6.95 17.83
CA ALA A 56 -7.39 7.90 18.69
C ALA A 56 -8.23 8.90 17.88
N VAL A 57 -7.68 9.43 16.78
CA VAL A 57 -8.38 10.32 15.88
C VAL A 57 -9.54 9.60 15.17
N ALA A 58 -9.33 8.37 14.72
CA ALA A 58 -10.39 7.56 14.12
C ALA A 58 -11.55 7.30 15.10
N LEU A 59 -11.24 6.92 16.34
CA LEU A 59 -12.23 6.72 17.41
C LEU A 59 -13.01 8.00 17.71
N ILE A 60 -12.33 9.15 17.82
CA ILE A 60 -13.01 10.42 18.13
C ILE A 60 -13.92 10.84 16.98
N ILE A 61 -13.41 10.86 15.74
CA ILE A 61 -14.18 11.30 14.58
C ILE A 61 -15.37 10.37 14.35
N TYR A 62 -15.14 9.06 14.31
CA TYR A 62 -16.20 8.10 14.07
C TYR A 62 -17.20 8.06 15.23
N GLY A 63 -16.71 8.08 16.49
CA GLY A 63 -17.55 8.18 17.68
C GLY A 63 -18.43 9.43 17.70
N TYR A 64 -17.92 10.57 17.24
CA TYR A 64 -18.73 11.78 17.05
C TYR A 64 -19.85 11.56 16.03
N GLN A 65 -19.57 10.87 14.92
CA GLN A 65 -20.55 10.61 13.85
C GLN A 65 -21.67 9.67 14.25
N ILE A 66 -21.37 8.65 15.06
CA ILE A 66 -22.35 7.67 15.52
C ILE A 66 -22.83 7.90 16.96
N SER A 67 -22.50 9.05 17.55
CA SER A 67 -22.81 9.40 18.95
C SER A 67 -22.35 8.34 19.97
N ASN A 68 -21.19 7.73 19.74
CA ASN A 68 -20.60 6.75 20.64
C ASN A 68 -19.61 7.42 21.61
N GLU A 69 -20.07 7.65 22.83
CA GLU A 69 -19.30 8.28 23.91
C GLU A 69 -18.07 7.47 24.33
N GLU A 70 -18.16 6.13 24.27
CA GLU A 70 -17.07 5.25 24.65
C GLU A 70 -15.87 5.43 23.71
N TYR A 71 -16.13 5.48 22.41
CA TYR A 71 -15.09 5.74 21.39
C TYR A 71 -14.45 7.12 21.59
N ILE A 72 -15.26 8.15 21.82
CA ILE A 72 -14.74 9.50 22.07
C ILE A 72 -13.85 9.50 23.32
N ARG A 73 -14.31 8.89 24.42
CA ARG A 73 -13.57 8.82 25.69
C ARG A 73 -12.25 8.08 25.54
N GLU A 74 -12.25 6.92 24.90
CA GLU A 74 -11.04 6.12 24.66
C GLU A 74 -10.05 6.84 23.74
N GLY A 75 -10.53 7.46 22.66
CA GLY A 75 -9.69 8.23 21.77
C GLY A 75 -9.05 9.43 22.48
N LYS A 76 -9.81 10.16 23.31
CA LYS A 76 -9.25 11.24 24.14
C LYS A 76 -8.18 10.73 25.11
N ALA A 77 -8.43 9.59 25.76
CA ALA A 77 -7.48 8.98 26.68
C ALA A 77 -6.17 8.53 26.00
N LEU A 78 -6.27 7.96 24.80
CA LEU A 78 -5.11 7.58 23.98
C LEU A 78 -4.29 8.81 23.55
N LEU A 79 -4.93 9.86 23.03
CA LEU A 79 -4.22 11.09 22.66
C LEU A 79 -3.53 11.73 23.86
N LYS A 80 -4.18 11.73 25.03
CA LYS A 80 -3.57 12.23 26.27
C LYS A 80 -2.32 11.42 26.63
N GLY A 81 -2.40 10.09 26.58
CA GLY A 81 -1.27 9.21 26.85
C GLY A 81 -0.12 9.40 25.85
N PHE A 82 -0.43 9.55 24.56
CA PHE A 82 0.56 9.86 23.54
C PHE A 82 1.27 11.19 23.79
N MET A 83 0.52 12.26 24.10
CA MET A 83 1.10 13.58 24.39
C MET A 83 2.02 13.55 25.60
N ILE A 84 1.63 12.85 26.68
CA ILE A 84 2.45 12.68 27.90
C ILE A 84 3.76 11.95 27.59
N ASN A 85 3.72 10.88 26.79
CA ASN A 85 4.89 10.06 26.50
C ASN A 85 5.71 10.56 25.28
N SER A 86 5.25 11.62 24.59
CA SER A 86 5.82 12.09 23.34
C SER A 86 7.33 12.38 23.41
N ILE A 87 7.81 12.98 24.50
CA ILE A 87 9.24 13.29 24.72
C ILE A 87 10.08 12.02 24.71
N GLU A 88 9.58 10.92 25.29
CA GLU A 88 10.29 9.64 25.30
C GLU A 88 10.27 9.01 23.91
N TYR A 89 9.09 8.98 23.27
CA TYR A 89 8.95 8.38 21.95
C TYR A 89 9.82 9.06 20.88
N GLN A 90 10.01 10.38 20.99
CA GLN A 90 10.83 11.16 20.05
C GLN A 90 12.33 10.84 20.12
N LYS A 91 12.80 10.12 21.14
CA LYS A 91 14.20 9.66 21.22
C LYS A 91 14.53 8.57 20.22
N GLU A 92 13.52 7.89 19.68
CA GLU A 92 13.70 6.82 18.71
C GLU A 92 14.12 7.37 17.32
N PRO A 93 15.16 6.81 16.67
CA PRO A 93 15.68 7.31 15.39
C PRO A 93 14.68 7.37 14.23
N ALA A 94 13.57 6.63 14.33
CA ALA A 94 12.53 6.53 13.32
C ALA A 94 11.19 7.15 13.77
N TYR A 95 11.19 8.19 14.60
CA TYR A 95 9.95 8.83 15.03
C TYR A 95 9.15 9.43 13.85
N HIS A 96 7.90 8.99 13.67
CA HIS A 96 7.05 9.37 12.54
C HIS A 96 6.28 10.68 12.79
N TRP A 97 7.02 11.77 12.97
CA TRP A 97 6.49 13.14 13.18
C TRP A 97 5.31 13.46 12.27
N ASP A 98 5.49 13.30 10.97
CA ASP A 98 4.54 13.81 9.97
C ASP A 98 3.19 13.08 10.02
N PHE A 99 3.20 11.76 10.22
CA PHE A 99 1.96 10.97 10.35
C PHE A 99 1.19 11.31 11.63
N ASN A 100 1.91 11.50 12.75
CA ASN A 100 1.32 11.87 14.03
C ASN A 100 0.71 13.26 13.97
N ASN A 101 1.48 14.24 13.49
CA ASN A 101 1.05 15.63 13.40
C ASN A 101 -0.12 15.78 12.43
N PHE A 102 -0.09 15.07 11.29
CA PHE A 102 -1.18 15.07 10.31
C PHE A 102 -2.51 14.64 10.94
N ALA A 103 -2.54 13.48 11.63
CA ALA A 103 -3.77 12.97 12.24
C ALA A 103 -4.35 13.94 13.29
N ILE A 104 -3.50 14.54 14.11
CA ILE A 104 -3.94 15.51 15.13
C ILE A 104 -4.47 16.80 14.47
N CYS A 105 -3.81 17.31 13.42
CA CYS A 105 -4.31 18.46 12.65
C CYS A 105 -5.67 18.17 12.00
N VAL A 106 -5.86 16.96 11.46
CA VAL A 106 -7.15 16.50 10.93
C VAL A 106 -8.23 16.56 12.00
N LEU A 107 -7.94 16.09 13.21
CA LEU A 107 -8.88 16.15 14.33
C LEU A 107 -9.20 17.58 14.75
N VAL A 108 -8.19 18.45 14.86
CA VAL A 108 -8.39 19.87 15.24
C VAL A 108 -9.33 20.56 14.25
N GLU A 109 -9.10 20.39 12.95
CA GLU A 109 -9.95 21.00 11.92
C GLU A 109 -11.36 20.39 11.90
N PHE A 110 -11.48 19.07 12.10
CA PHE A 110 -12.79 18.42 12.24
C PHE A 110 -13.58 18.99 13.43
N LEU A 111 -12.97 19.04 14.62
CA LEU A 111 -13.63 19.55 15.82
C LEU A 111 -13.94 21.04 15.72
N GLY A 112 -13.08 21.84 15.07
CA GLY A 112 -13.34 23.26 14.80
C GLY A 112 -14.61 23.48 13.97
N LYS A 113 -14.82 22.66 12.93
CA LYS A 113 -16.08 22.67 12.15
C LYS A 113 -17.30 22.28 12.99
N LYS A 114 -17.10 21.45 14.02
CA LYS A 114 -18.17 20.94 14.90
C LYS A 114 -18.44 21.80 16.13
N GLN A 115 -17.51 22.65 16.55
CA GLN A 115 -17.60 23.49 17.76
C GLN A 115 -18.87 24.36 17.79
N ASN A 116 -19.33 24.83 16.62
CA ASN A 116 -20.53 25.66 16.51
C ASN A 116 -21.85 24.85 16.60
N ASN A 117 -21.78 23.52 16.60
CA ASN A 117 -22.95 22.67 16.63
C ASN A 117 -23.26 22.24 18.08
N LYS A 118 -24.24 22.91 18.70
CA LYS A 118 -24.64 22.74 20.12
C LYS A 118 -25.21 21.35 20.47
N GLN A 119 -25.28 20.42 19.51
CA GLN A 119 -25.90 19.10 19.69
C GLN A 119 -25.03 18.08 20.44
N ASN A 120 -23.72 18.29 20.62
CA ASN A 120 -22.85 17.25 21.18
C ASN A 120 -22.45 17.51 22.64
N THR A 121 -23.38 17.23 23.55
CA THR A 121 -23.22 17.37 25.02
C THR A 121 -22.16 16.43 25.60
N PHE A 122 -21.82 15.35 24.90
CA PHE A 122 -20.95 14.28 25.44
C PHE A 122 -19.45 14.50 25.23
N PHE A 123 -19.05 15.42 24.34
CA PHE A 123 -17.63 15.69 24.10
C PHE A 123 -16.96 16.46 25.26
N GLY A 124 -17.78 17.23 26.01
CA GLY A 124 -17.34 18.22 26.98
C GLY A 124 -16.85 19.50 26.30
N ASP A 125 -15.87 20.16 26.90
CA ASP A 125 -15.30 21.40 26.38
C ASP A 125 -14.42 21.14 25.12
N ILE A 126 -15.05 21.25 23.95
CA ILE A 126 -14.37 21.15 22.65
C ILE A 126 -13.29 22.23 22.49
N ALA A 127 -13.55 23.45 22.95
CA ALA A 127 -12.67 24.59 22.74
C ALA A 127 -11.34 24.41 23.50
N SER A 128 -11.43 24.03 24.77
CA SER A 128 -10.24 23.72 25.58
C SER A 128 -9.44 22.56 24.98
N TYR A 129 -10.11 21.50 24.54
CA TYR A 129 -9.43 20.35 23.94
C TYR A 129 -8.74 20.69 22.60
N ILE A 130 -9.38 21.50 21.76
CA ILE A 130 -8.75 22.02 20.52
C ILE A 130 -7.48 22.80 20.85
N ASN A 131 -7.51 23.68 21.85
CA ASN A 131 -6.35 24.49 22.22
C ASN A 131 -5.20 23.61 22.76
N GLU A 132 -5.48 22.62 23.60
CA GLU A 132 -4.48 21.65 24.07
C GLU A 132 -3.76 20.96 22.89
N LEU A 133 -4.53 20.50 21.90
CA LEU A 133 -3.97 19.84 20.72
C LEU A 133 -3.15 20.80 19.83
N LYS A 134 -3.60 22.05 19.67
CA LYS A 134 -2.85 23.07 18.92
C LYS A 134 -1.52 23.38 19.59
N ASP A 135 -1.52 23.61 20.91
CA ASP A 135 -0.31 23.89 21.68
C ASP A 135 0.69 22.75 21.55
N PHE A 136 0.21 21.50 21.61
CA PHE A 136 1.03 20.32 21.38
C PHE A 136 1.66 20.33 19.97
N ILE A 137 0.89 20.61 18.92
CA ILE A 137 1.39 20.60 17.53
C ILE A 137 2.36 21.74 17.23
N LEU A 138 2.14 22.93 17.80
CA LEU A 138 2.97 24.10 17.54
C LEU A 138 4.43 23.91 17.99
N ILE A 139 4.67 23.12 19.04
CA ILE A 139 6.03 22.80 19.52
C ILE A 139 6.66 21.60 18.79
N GLN A 140 5.88 20.81 18.05
CA GLN A 140 6.38 19.63 17.33
C GLN A 140 7.15 20.03 16.05
N LYS A 141 8.20 19.27 15.72
CA LYS A 141 9.01 19.46 14.51
C LYS A 141 8.45 18.66 13.33
N ASP A 142 8.86 19.06 12.12
CA ASP A 142 8.73 18.22 10.94
C ASP A 142 9.89 17.23 10.86
N SER A 143 9.65 16.06 10.26
CA SER A 143 10.76 15.13 9.97
C SER A 143 11.66 15.68 8.84
N ASN A 144 12.92 15.28 8.85
CA ASN A 144 13.86 15.51 7.75
C ASN A 144 13.83 14.39 6.68
N ASN A 145 12.90 13.44 6.78
CA ASN A 145 12.80 12.34 5.83
C ASN A 145 12.51 12.84 4.40
N ALA A 146 13.27 12.35 3.41
CA ALA A 146 13.23 12.78 2.02
C ALA A 146 12.16 12.06 1.17
N THR A 147 11.51 11.02 1.71
CA THR A 147 10.45 10.26 1.06
C THR A 147 9.26 11.16 0.69
N ILE A 148 8.84 11.12 -0.57
CA ILE A 148 7.91 12.11 -1.16
C ILE A 148 6.53 12.04 -0.53
N ASN A 149 6.03 10.85 -0.18
CA ASN A 149 4.70 10.71 0.41
C ASN A 149 4.56 11.35 1.80
N TRP A 150 5.68 11.75 2.43
CA TRP A 150 5.68 12.50 3.70
C TRP A 150 5.43 14.00 3.48
N HIS A 151 5.72 14.51 2.28
CA HIS A 151 5.67 15.93 1.99
C HIS A 151 4.23 16.50 1.99
N PRO A 152 3.21 15.83 1.41
CA PRO A 152 1.82 16.30 1.51
C PRO A 152 1.32 16.43 2.96
N MET A 153 1.71 15.53 3.86
CA MET A 153 1.36 15.64 5.28
C MET A 153 2.00 16.88 5.92
N ARG A 154 3.28 17.14 5.63
CA ARG A 154 3.97 18.35 6.12
C ARG A 154 3.33 19.61 5.57
N ILE A 155 2.92 19.61 4.30
CA ILE A 155 2.18 20.75 3.71
C ILE A 155 0.91 21.01 4.54
N TYR A 156 0.12 19.98 4.83
CA TYR A 156 -1.09 20.12 5.63
C TYR A 156 -0.82 20.62 7.05
N VAL A 157 0.17 20.05 7.74
CA VAL A 157 0.55 20.45 9.11
C VAL A 157 1.02 21.90 9.14
N ASN A 158 1.89 22.32 8.21
CA ASN A 158 2.37 23.70 8.16
C ASN A 158 1.25 24.67 7.75
N TYR A 159 0.31 24.25 6.90
CA TYR A 159 -0.88 25.04 6.60
C TYR A 159 -1.73 25.27 7.86
N CYS A 160 -1.96 24.22 8.66
CA CYS A 160 -2.65 24.34 9.94
C CYS A 160 -1.90 25.27 10.91
N LYS A 161 -0.58 25.10 11.07
CA LYS A 161 0.24 25.97 11.93
C LYS A 161 0.19 27.43 11.49
N HIS A 162 0.30 27.69 10.19
CA HIS A 162 0.12 29.04 9.62
C HIS A 162 -1.27 29.59 9.96
N LYS A 163 -2.34 28.83 9.67
CA LYS A 163 -3.72 29.23 9.98
C LYS A 163 -3.94 29.59 11.45
N TRP A 164 -3.24 28.92 12.38
CA TRP A 164 -3.41 29.15 13.81
C TRP A 164 -2.53 30.28 14.37
N THR A 165 -1.45 30.67 13.69
CA THR A 165 -0.45 31.61 14.22
C THR A 165 -0.19 32.84 13.35
N ASP A 166 -0.62 32.81 12.09
CA ASP A 166 -0.28 33.76 11.02
C ASP A 166 1.24 33.88 10.73
N ASP A 167 2.05 32.92 11.19
CA ASP A 167 3.50 32.90 10.93
C ASP A 167 3.78 32.55 9.47
N GLN A 168 4.42 33.48 8.75
CA GLN A 168 4.75 33.39 7.33
C GLN A 168 5.88 32.38 7.03
N THR A 169 6.65 31.96 8.03
CA THR A 169 7.71 30.96 7.85
C THR A 169 7.15 29.62 7.38
N TYR A 170 5.93 29.28 7.82
CA TYR A 170 5.23 28.06 7.41
C TYR A 170 4.83 28.07 5.93
N LEU A 171 4.45 29.24 5.37
CA LEU A 171 4.16 29.35 3.93
C LEU A 171 5.38 29.04 3.07
N LYS A 172 6.56 29.53 3.47
CA LYS A 172 7.82 29.22 2.78
C LYS A 172 8.11 27.71 2.78
N ILE A 173 7.87 27.02 3.90
CA ILE A 173 8.03 25.57 4.01
C ILE A 173 7.06 24.86 3.06
N ILE A 174 5.79 25.28 3.03
CA ILE A 174 4.77 24.75 2.13
C ILE A 174 5.21 24.87 0.67
N ASP A 175 5.67 26.04 0.24
CA ASP A 175 6.10 26.28 -1.14
C ASP A 175 7.28 25.40 -1.56
N ASP A 176 8.26 25.21 -0.66
CA ASP A 176 9.41 24.35 -0.94
C ASP A 176 9.02 22.87 -1.01
N LEU A 177 8.04 22.43 -0.22
CA LEU A 177 7.50 21.08 -0.26
C LEU A 177 6.67 20.83 -1.53
N LYS A 178 5.81 21.79 -1.93
CA LYS A 178 5.04 21.75 -3.17
C LYS A 178 5.95 21.50 -4.37
N LYS A 179 7.02 22.31 -4.50
CA LYS A 179 8.03 22.15 -5.56
C LYS A 179 8.64 20.74 -5.59
N LYS A 180 8.94 20.14 -4.43
CA LYS A 180 9.50 18.78 -4.37
C LYS A 180 8.49 17.72 -4.81
N VAL A 181 7.22 17.87 -4.42
CA VAL A 181 6.13 16.98 -4.87
C VAL A 181 5.97 17.07 -6.38
N ASP A 182 5.93 18.29 -6.93
CA ASP A 182 5.83 18.51 -8.39
C ASP A 182 7.02 17.90 -9.13
N LEU A 183 8.24 18.10 -8.62
CA LEU A 183 9.46 17.51 -9.16
C LEU A 183 9.47 15.98 -9.11
N ALA A 184 8.67 15.34 -8.26
CA ALA A 184 8.58 13.88 -8.18
C ALA A 184 7.55 13.29 -9.16
N CYS A 185 6.63 14.09 -9.71
CA CYS A 185 5.61 13.64 -10.65
C CYS A 185 6.18 13.42 -12.06
N PHE A 186 6.01 12.23 -12.63
CA PHE A 186 6.29 11.90 -14.02
C PHE A 186 5.21 12.42 -14.97
N ASN A 187 5.50 12.49 -16.27
CA ASN A 187 4.54 12.96 -17.28
C ASN A 187 3.36 11.99 -17.44
N ASP A 188 3.57 10.72 -17.15
CA ASP A 188 2.53 9.69 -17.06
C ASP A 188 1.72 9.75 -15.75
N GLY A 189 2.03 10.66 -14.82
CA GLY A 189 1.26 10.90 -13.59
C GLY A 189 1.75 10.14 -12.36
N PHE A 190 2.67 9.19 -12.48
CA PHE A 190 3.22 8.52 -11.31
C PHE A 190 4.10 9.46 -10.46
N TYR A 191 4.14 9.24 -9.15
CA TYR A 191 5.03 9.96 -8.24
C TYR A 191 6.17 9.05 -7.82
N GLU A 192 7.40 9.54 -7.95
CA GLU A 192 8.57 8.83 -7.44
C GLU A 192 8.61 8.87 -5.90
N ASP A 193 9.15 7.83 -5.27
CA ASP A 193 9.33 7.80 -3.82
C ASP A 193 10.44 8.74 -3.34
N LEU A 194 11.54 8.81 -4.09
CA LEU A 194 12.75 9.57 -3.71
C LEU A 194 13.30 10.35 -4.89
N LEU A 195 13.72 11.58 -4.60
CA LEU A 195 14.45 12.42 -5.56
C LEU A 195 15.97 12.17 -5.52
N PRO A 196 16.68 12.44 -6.64
CA PRO A 196 16.14 12.63 -7.99
C PRO A 196 15.41 11.37 -8.52
N LYS A 197 14.54 11.56 -9.53
CA LYS A 197 13.83 10.46 -10.22
C LYS A 197 14.77 9.35 -10.69
N GLY A 198 14.27 8.12 -10.75
CA GLY A 198 14.99 6.89 -11.10
C GLY A 198 15.63 6.17 -9.91
N ARG A 199 15.44 6.64 -8.67
CA ARG A 199 16.08 6.05 -7.47
C ARG A 199 15.25 4.96 -6.82
N SER A 200 14.00 5.25 -6.48
CA SER A 200 13.08 4.32 -5.81
C SER A 200 11.64 4.65 -6.16
N PHE A 201 10.83 3.62 -6.30
CA PHE A 201 9.41 3.72 -6.64
C PHE A 201 8.63 2.68 -5.84
N ASN A 202 7.62 3.14 -5.11
CA ASN A 202 6.69 2.27 -4.41
C ASN A 202 5.26 2.74 -4.70
N PHE A 203 4.43 1.87 -5.26
CA PHE A 203 3.07 2.23 -5.62
C PHE A 203 2.22 2.62 -4.41
N GLN A 204 2.44 2.02 -3.24
CA GLN A 204 1.73 2.40 -2.02
C GLN A 204 1.95 3.88 -1.65
N TYR A 205 3.17 4.37 -1.89
CA TYR A 205 3.55 5.75 -1.61
C TYR A 205 3.02 6.70 -2.68
N HIS A 206 2.90 6.25 -3.92
CA HIS A 206 2.15 6.98 -4.94
C HIS A 206 0.68 7.14 -4.52
N VAL A 207 -0.02 6.06 -4.19
CA VAL A 207 -1.42 6.10 -3.74
C VAL A 207 -1.58 7.04 -2.54
N PHE A 208 -0.72 6.93 -1.53
CA PHE A 208 -0.77 7.79 -0.35
C PHE A 208 -0.53 9.27 -0.70
N THR A 209 0.43 9.56 -1.59
CA THR A 209 0.73 10.92 -2.04
C THR A 209 -0.49 11.54 -2.70
N VAL A 210 -1.08 10.85 -3.68
CA VAL A 210 -2.23 11.36 -4.44
C VAL A 210 -3.47 11.50 -3.54
N ALA A 211 -3.76 10.52 -2.70
CA ALA A 211 -4.90 10.58 -1.76
C ALA A 211 -4.75 11.75 -0.78
N THR A 212 -3.54 12.02 -0.31
CA THR A 212 -3.28 13.14 0.59
C THR A 212 -3.41 14.47 -0.16
N LEU A 213 -2.81 14.64 -1.34
CA LEU A 213 -2.98 15.87 -2.14
C LEU A 213 -4.45 16.18 -2.44
N LEU A 214 -5.23 15.15 -2.78
CA LEU A 214 -6.67 15.26 -2.97
C LEU A 214 -7.40 15.66 -1.67
N PHE A 215 -7.03 15.05 -0.53
CA PHE A 215 -7.54 15.45 0.77
C PHE A 215 -7.25 16.94 1.08
N LEU A 216 -6.06 17.43 0.76
CA LEU A 216 -5.68 18.84 0.94
C LEU A 216 -6.55 19.76 0.08
N GLU A 217 -6.65 19.47 -1.22
CA GLU A 217 -7.49 20.23 -2.17
C GLU A 217 -8.94 20.31 -1.67
N ARG A 218 -9.53 19.17 -1.31
CA ARG A 218 -10.92 19.09 -0.81
C ARG A 218 -11.15 19.79 0.53
N ASN A 219 -10.08 20.10 1.26
CA ASN A 219 -10.13 20.91 2.47
C ASN A 219 -9.76 22.39 2.22
N GLY A 220 -9.81 22.83 0.95
CA GLY A 220 -9.68 24.24 0.56
C GLY A 220 -8.23 24.74 0.53
N ILE A 221 -7.25 23.83 0.50
CA ILE A 221 -5.85 24.19 0.38
C ILE A 221 -5.50 24.24 -1.10
N ASP A 222 -4.96 25.36 -1.55
CA ASP A 222 -4.47 25.53 -2.93
C ASP A 222 -3.32 24.56 -3.20
N ILE A 223 -3.64 23.43 -3.84
CA ILE A 223 -2.73 22.35 -4.21
C ILE A 223 -3.07 21.96 -5.63
N HIS A 224 -2.06 21.90 -6.47
CA HIS A 224 -2.16 21.31 -7.80
C HIS A 224 -1.64 19.87 -7.74
N TYR A 225 -2.37 18.94 -8.35
CA TYR A 225 -1.88 17.60 -8.66
C TYR A 225 -2.18 17.27 -10.12
N ASN A 226 -1.37 16.40 -10.71
CA ASN A 226 -1.59 15.94 -12.07
C ASN A 226 -2.76 14.94 -12.08
N GLU A 227 -3.87 15.23 -12.78
CA GLU A 227 -5.04 14.33 -12.85
C GLU A 227 -4.69 12.93 -13.39
N LYS A 228 -3.63 12.82 -14.22
CA LYS A 228 -3.11 11.51 -14.65
C LYS A 228 -2.71 10.63 -13.46
N SER A 229 -2.30 11.22 -12.35
CA SER A 229 -1.94 10.46 -11.13
C SER A 229 -3.12 9.67 -10.56
N ILE A 230 -4.32 10.22 -10.61
CA ILE A 230 -5.55 9.52 -10.21
C ILE A 230 -5.87 8.42 -11.22
N GLN A 231 -5.77 8.73 -12.52
CA GLN A 231 -5.95 7.75 -13.57
C GLN A 231 -4.98 6.57 -13.44
N GLN A 232 -3.73 6.79 -12.99
CA GLN A 232 -2.79 5.71 -12.76
C GLN A 232 -3.19 4.79 -11.59
N VAL A 233 -3.80 5.33 -10.53
CA VAL A 233 -4.39 4.51 -9.47
C VAL A 233 -5.53 3.64 -10.02
N ILE A 234 -6.39 4.20 -10.87
CA ILE A 234 -7.46 3.46 -11.56
C ILE A 234 -6.88 2.37 -12.47
N ASN A 235 -5.83 2.69 -13.25
CA ASN A 235 -5.17 1.75 -14.16
C ASN A 235 -4.46 0.60 -13.43
N MET A 236 -4.05 0.81 -12.17
CA MET A 236 -3.46 -0.20 -11.31
C MET A 236 -4.48 -1.13 -10.67
N VAL A 237 -5.79 -0.82 -10.72
CA VAL A 237 -6.81 -1.79 -10.31
C VAL A 237 -6.84 -2.91 -11.37
N ASP A 238 -6.37 -4.08 -10.98
CA ASP A 238 -6.39 -5.27 -11.82
C ASP A 238 -7.82 -5.86 -11.93
N PRO A 239 -8.07 -6.81 -12.84
CA PRO A 239 -9.39 -7.41 -12.99
C PRO A 239 -9.96 -8.08 -11.73
N ALA A 240 -9.10 -8.62 -10.87
CA ALA A 240 -9.50 -9.21 -9.59
C ALA A 240 -9.78 -8.16 -8.50
N GLY A 241 -9.34 -6.92 -8.71
CA GLY A 241 -9.53 -5.77 -7.85
C GLY A 241 -8.33 -5.43 -6.94
N ASP A 242 -7.20 -6.13 -7.02
CA ASP A 242 -6.01 -5.64 -6.30
C ASP A 242 -5.38 -4.46 -7.06
N LEU A 243 -4.69 -3.63 -6.29
CA LEU A 243 -3.88 -2.50 -6.75
C LEU A 243 -2.47 -2.49 -6.14
N ASN A 244 -2.21 -3.25 -5.07
CA ASN A 244 -0.96 -3.19 -4.34
C ASN A 244 -0.04 -4.39 -4.65
N TYR A 245 0.41 -4.48 -5.90
CA TYR A 245 1.30 -5.56 -6.38
C TYR A 245 2.65 -5.09 -6.91
N LEU A 246 2.99 -3.80 -6.76
CA LEU A 246 4.21 -3.21 -7.30
C LEU A 246 5.01 -2.40 -6.26
N GLY A 247 6.30 -2.75 -6.10
CA GLY A 247 7.25 -2.04 -5.25
C GLY A 247 7.49 -2.71 -3.90
N ARG A 248 7.90 -1.93 -2.89
CA ARG A 248 8.00 -2.43 -1.51
C ARG A 248 6.61 -2.50 -0.89
N GLY A 249 6.41 -3.41 0.07
CA GLY A 249 5.16 -3.47 0.83
C GLY A 249 3.95 -3.95 0.02
N ILE A 250 4.20 -4.74 -1.01
CA ILE A 250 3.20 -5.47 -1.77
C ILE A 250 2.21 -6.17 -0.83
N ASN A 251 0.92 -6.08 -1.19
CA ASN A 251 -0.22 -6.62 -0.48
C ASN A 251 -0.41 -6.13 0.97
N GLN A 252 0.36 -5.15 1.45
CA GLN A 252 0.17 -4.55 2.77
C GLN A 252 -1.08 -3.68 2.80
N ILE A 253 -1.75 -3.65 3.96
CA ILE A 253 -2.96 -2.87 4.21
C ILE A 253 -2.76 -1.34 4.12
N PHE A 254 -1.52 -0.86 4.21
CA PHE A 254 -1.19 0.58 4.20
C PHE A 254 -1.78 1.35 3.01
N ALA A 255 -1.76 0.77 1.82
CA ALA A 255 -2.27 1.44 0.62
C ALA A 255 -3.80 1.50 0.55
N TRP A 256 -4.51 0.64 1.27
CA TRP A 256 -5.93 0.39 1.03
C TRP A 256 -6.85 1.49 1.54
N GLY A 257 -6.61 2.03 2.74
CA GLY A 257 -7.38 3.17 3.26
C GLY A 257 -7.31 4.37 2.32
N PRO A 258 -6.09 4.86 1.99
CA PRO A 258 -5.89 5.94 1.01
C PRO A 258 -6.47 5.63 -0.39
N ALA A 259 -6.35 4.40 -0.89
CA ALA A 259 -6.93 4.00 -2.18
C ALA A 259 -8.46 4.09 -2.16
N VAL A 260 -9.11 3.60 -1.11
CA VAL A 260 -10.57 3.67 -0.94
C VAL A 260 -11.03 5.13 -0.87
N TYR A 261 -10.30 5.98 -0.12
CA TYR A 261 -10.56 7.41 -0.08
C TYR A 261 -10.49 8.03 -1.49
N LEU A 262 -9.38 7.81 -2.20
CA LEU A 262 -9.14 8.37 -3.52
C LEU A 262 -10.18 7.92 -4.55
N LEU A 263 -10.42 6.61 -4.68
CA LEU A 263 -11.36 6.06 -5.66
C LEU A 263 -12.80 6.49 -5.39
N ASN A 264 -13.16 6.71 -4.13
CA ASN A 264 -14.46 7.26 -3.78
C ASN A 264 -14.55 8.78 -4.03
N SER A 265 -13.43 9.50 -3.94
CA SER A 265 -13.38 10.96 -4.11
C SER A 265 -13.56 11.43 -5.56
N VAL A 266 -13.31 10.56 -6.54
CA VAL A 266 -13.40 10.91 -7.97
C VAL A 266 -14.51 10.19 -8.71
N SER A 267 -15.43 9.49 -8.02
CA SER A 267 -16.53 8.75 -8.67
C SER A 267 -16.07 7.71 -9.73
N ALA A 268 -14.89 7.10 -9.57
CA ALA A 268 -14.42 6.01 -10.43
C ALA A 268 -15.14 4.68 -10.09
N VAL A 269 -16.46 4.62 -10.32
CA VAL A 269 -17.38 3.61 -9.77
C VAL A 269 -16.92 2.17 -10.02
N GLU A 270 -16.54 1.81 -11.24
CA GLU A 270 -16.13 0.45 -11.60
C GLU A 270 -14.85 0.04 -10.85
N ALA A 271 -13.82 0.90 -10.90
CA ALA A 271 -12.55 0.66 -10.22
C ALA A 271 -12.74 0.62 -8.69
N ARG A 272 -13.53 1.54 -8.12
CA ARG A 272 -13.90 1.56 -6.70
C ARG A 272 -14.57 0.26 -6.29
N ASN A 273 -15.58 -0.19 -7.03
CA ASN A 273 -16.34 -1.38 -6.68
C ASN A 273 -15.47 -2.64 -6.75
N ARG A 274 -14.63 -2.78 -7.79
CA ARG A 274 -13.66 -3.88 -7.89
C ARG A 274 -12.67 -3.88 -6.71
N ALA A 275 -12.03 -2.74 -6.47
CA ALA A 275 -11.05 -2.59 -5.40
C ALA A 275 -11.67 -2.87 -4.02
N TRP A 276 -12.87 -2.34 -3.78
CA TRP A 276 -13.59 -2.57 -2.54
C TRP A 276 -13.96 -4.04 -2.34
N ASN A 277 -14.48 -4.71 -3.36
CA ASN A 277 -14.83 -6.13 -3.24
C ASN A 277 -13.60 -6.99 -2.94
N TYR A 278 -12.46 -6.69 -3.55
CA TYR A 278 -11.19 -7.34 -3.21
C TYR A 278 -10.82 -7.10 -1.74
N PHE A 279 -10.79 -5.83 -1.30
CA PHE A 279 -10.49 -5.44 0.08
C PHE A 279 -11.40 -6.12 1.10
N GLU A 280 -12.72 -6.02 0.91
CA GLU A 280 -13.75 -6.54 1.82
C GLU A 280 -13.63 -8.07 1.98
N SER A 281 -13.31 -8.78 0.89
CA SER A 281 -13.14 -10.25 0.92
C SER A 281 -11.92 -10.72 1.73
N LYS A 282 -10.95 -9.84 2.01
CA LYS A 282 -9.66 -10.20 2.63
C LYS A 282 -9.46 -9.59 4.02
N ILE A 283 -10.02 -8.41 4.29
CA ILE A 283 -9.69 -7.63 5.49
C ILE A 283 -10.05 -8.35 6.79
N TYR A 284 -11.17 -9.08 6.83
CA TYR A 284 -11.61 -9.80 8.03
C TYR A 284 -10.63 -10.90 8.43
N LYS A 285 -10.09 -11.64 7.45
CA LYS A 285 -9.10 -12.68 7.72
C LYS A 285 -7.76 -12.09 8.16
N ALA A 286 -7.35 -10.98 7.55
CA ALA A 286 -6.18 -10.22 7.98
C ALA A 286 -6.32 -9.73 9.43
N LEU A 287 -7.49 -9.21 9.81
CA LEU A 287 -7.80 -8.79 11.19
C LEU A 287 -7.81 -9.94 12.19
N GLU A 288 -8.44 -11.07 11.85
CA GLU A 288 -8.46 -12.28 12.67
C GLU A 288 -7.03 -12.69 13.02
N ASN A 289 -6.17 -12.75 12.00
CA ASN A 289 -4.78 -13.17 12.08
C ASN A 289 -3.81 -12.10 12.62
N ASN A 290 -4.26 -10.87 12.88
CA ASN A 290 -3.40 -9.71 13.15
C ASN A 290 -2.32 -9.48 12.07
N ASN A 291 -2.64 -9.79 10.82
CA ASN A 291 -1.71 -9.70 9.71
C ASN A 291 -1.88 -8.38 8.97
N LEU A 292 -0.78 -7.63 8.78
CA LEU A 292 -0.80 -6.40 7.98
C LEU A 292 -0.71 -6.65 6.47
N ILE A 293 -0.64 -7.91 6.06
CA ILE A 293 -0.70 -8.37 4.67
C ILE A 293 -2.10 -8.94 4.41
N MET A 294 -2.70 -8.62 3.26
CA MET A 294 -4.04 -9.09 2.86
C MET A 294 -4.00 -10.56 2.39
N ASN A 295 -3.63 -11.48 3.29
CA ASN A 295 -3.65 -12.93 3.10
C ASN A 295 -4.11 -13.65 4.37
N ASP A 296 -4.14 -14.98 4.32
CA ASP A 296 -4.64 -15.86 5.38
C ASP A 296 -3.54 -16.39 6.32
N LEU A 297 -2.31 -15.88 6.19
CA LEU A 297 -1.21 -16.28 7.06
C LEU A 297 -1.31 -15.63 8.44
N PRO A 298 -0.79 -16.28 9.49
CA PRO A 298 -0.76 -15.69 10.82
C PRO A 298 0.23 -14.52 10.95
N GLY A 299 -0.20 -13.42 11.58
CA GLY A 299 0.59 -12.19 11.70
C GLY A 299 1.84 -12.33 12.58
N GLU A 300 1.83 -13.23 13.57
CA GLU A 300 2.97 -13.52 14.44
C GLU A 300 4.18 -14.11 13.69
N GLN A 301 3.93 -14.70 12.52
CA GLN A 301 5.00 -15.20 11.66
C GLN A 301 5.72 -14.06 10.95
N LYS A 302 5.10 -12.89 10.83
CA LYS A 302 5.64 -11.69 10.14
C LYS A 302 6.13 -11.98 8.72
N ASN A 303 5.47 -12.91 8.03
CA ASN A 303 5.79 -13.27 6.66
C ASN A 303 5.60 -12.05 5.75
N TRP A 304 6.65 -11.64 5.03
CA TRP A 304 6.65 -10.46 4.15
C TRP A 304 6.48 -9.11 4.83
N TRP A 305 6.62 -9.06 6.15
CA TRP A 305 6.69 -7.80 6.89
C TRP A 305 8.07 -7.18 6.73
N TRP A 306 8.13 -5.86 6.74
CA TRP A 306 9.39 -5.14 6.95
C TRP A 306 9.52 -4.92 8.47
N ASP A 307 10.73 -4.99 9.02
CA ASP A 307 10.91 -5.01 10.49
C ASP A 307 10.38 -3.78 11.24
N TYR A 308 10.23 -2.67 10.54
CA TYR A 308 9.70 -1.42 11.08
C TYR A 308 8.18 -1.31 10.92
N HIS A 309 7.49 -2.37 10.47
CA HIS A 309 6.03 -2.40 10.33
C HIS A 309 5.39 -3.18 11.47
N TYR A 310 4.27 -2.67 11.96
CA TYR A 310 3.56 -3.18 13.12
C TYR A 310 2.06 -3.26 12.84
N SER A 311 1.42 -4.31 13.34
CA SER A 311 0.00 -4.59 13.08
C SER A 311 -0.88 -3.42 13.53
N SER A 312 -0.71 -2.97 14.77
CA SER A 312 -1.45 -1.85 15.36
C SER A 312 -1.31 -0.58 14.54
N VAL A 313 -0.09 -0.25 14.10
CA VAL A 313 0.21 0.96 13.32
C VAL A 313 -0.58 0.98 12.00
N TYR A 314 -0.55 -0.13 11.26
CA TYR A 314 -1.15 -0.20 9.92
C TYR A 314 -2.68 -0.34 9.98
N PHE A 315 -3.22 -1.05 10.96
CA PHE A 315 -4.67 -1.11 11.16
C PHE A 315 -5.22 0.24 11.65
N SER A 316 -4.52 0.96 12.53
CA SER A 316 -4.92 2.31 12.93
C SER A 316 -4.94 3.28 11.75
N HIS A 317 -3.94 3.20 10.88
CA HIS A 317 -3.88 3.99 9.64
C HIS A 317 -5.05 3.69 8.71
N LEU A 318 -5.32 2.41 8.48
CA LEU A 318 -6.47 1.98 7.70
C LEU A 318 -7.78 2.52 8.29
N ALA A 319 -7.96 2.40 9.61
CA ALA A 319 -9.15 2.92 10.29
C ALA A 319 -9.32 4.43 10.08
N LEU A 320 -8.26 5.23 10.25
CA LEU A 320 -8.31 6.67 10.03
C LEU A 320 -8.80 7.01 8.62
N TRP A 321 -8.22 6.41 7.59
CA TRP A 321 -8.59 6.72 6.21
C TRP A 321 -9.98 6.24 5.82
N LEU A 322 -10.43 5.09 6.34
CA LEU A 322 -11.81 4.64 6.13
C LEU A 322 -12.81 5.59 6.80
N VAL A 323 -12.50 6.06 8.02
CA VAL A 323 -13.31 7.09 8.70
C VAL A 323 -13.32 8.40 7.91
N LEU A 324 -12.17 8.85 7.40
CA LEU A 324 -12.10 10.03 6.53
C LEU A 324 -12.95 9.87 5.27
N THR A 325 -12.93 8.69 4.65
CA THR A 325 -13.78 8.39 3.50
C THR A 325 -15.26 8.46 3.86
N LYS A 326 -15.64 7.93 5.04
CA LYS A 326 -17.02 7.94 5.54
C LYS A 326 -17.56 9.36 5.74
N ILE A 327 -16.74 10.27 6.26
CA ILE A 327 -17.17 11.61 6.67
C ILE A 327 -16.99 12.69 5.60
N SER A 328 -16.32 12.37 4.50
CA SER A 328 -16.06 13.34 3.43
C SER A 328 -17.26 13.41 2.51
N ASP A 329 -17.68 14.63 2.16
CA ASP A 329 -18.69 14.86 1.13
C ASP A 329 -17.96 15.04 -0.21
N PHE A 330 -18.25 14.15 -1.16
CA PHE A 330 -17.62 14.19 -2.47
C PHE A 330 -18.64 14.71 -3.50
N ASP A 331 -18.19 15.63 -4.34
CA ASP A 331 -18.98 16.05 -5.48
C ASP A 331 -19.10 14.85 -6.44
N ASN A 332 -20.33 14.52 -6.86
CA ASN A 332 -20.63 13.36 -7.69
C ASN A 332 -20.29 13.60 -9.18
N ASP A 333 -19.23 14.35 -9.45
CA ASP A 333 -18.77 14.56 -10.82
C ASP A 333 -18.20 13.24 -11.35
N GLU A 334 -18.67 12.81 -12.52
CA GLU A 334 -18.19 11.59 -13.16
C GLU A 334 -16.71 11.74 -13.53
N TRP A 335 -15.91 10.71 -13.22
CA TRP A 335 -14.51 10.66 -13.66
C TRP A 335 -14.44 10.49 -15.17
N ASN A 336 -13.84 11.45 -15.85
CA ASN A 336 -13.50 11.31 -17.26
C ASN A 336 -12.20 10.53 -17.40
N ASN A 337 -12.27 9.32 -17.98
CA ASN A 337 -11.07 8.51 -18.21
C ASN A 337 -10.05 9.26 -19.07
N ILE A 338 -8.84 9.42 -18.52
CA ILE A 338 -7.73 10.10 -19.19
C ILE A 338 -6.91 9.08 -19.95
N LYS A 339 -6.76 9.25 -21.25
CA LYS A 339 -5.83 8.43 -22.04
C LYS A 339 -4.40 8.88 -21.77
N ILE A 340 -3.57 7.97 -21.25
CA ILE A 340 -2.15 8.22 -20.99
C ILE A 340 -1.34 7.49 -22.06
N ASN A 341 -0.53 8.24 -22.81
CA ASN A 341 0.34 7.69 -23.86
C ASN A 341 1.81 7.64 -23.42
N GLU A 342 2.16 8.39 -22.38
CA GLU A 342 3.48 8.42 -21.79
C GLU A 342 3.71 7.23 -20.85
N SER A 343 4.97 6.84 -20.66
CA SER A 343 5.38 5.77 -19.74
C SER A 343 6.76 6.05 -19.13
N ASP A 344 7.03 7.32 -18.81
CA ASP A 344 8.34 7.80 -18.36
C ASP A 344 8.68 7.38 -16.93
N SER A 345 7.70 6.95 -16.14
CA SER A 345 7.94 6.29 -14.84
C SER A 345 8.50 4.87 -14.98
N GLY A 346 8.34 4.26 -16.16
CA GLY A 346 8.68 2.86 -16.43
C GLY A 346 7.62 1.85 -15.96
N VAL A 347 6.46 2.29 -15.47
CA VAL A 347 5.30 1.41 -15.25
C VAL A 347 4.51 1.32 -16.55
N ALA A 348 4.19 0.10 -16.99
CA ALA A 348 3.44 -0.12 -18.22
C ALA A 348 2.34 -1.17 -18.02
N PHE A 349 1.19 -0.91 -18.63
CA PHE A 349 0.02 -1.77 -18.61
C PHE A 349 -0.24 -2.34 -19.99
N ARG A 350 -0.56 -3.63 -20.06
CA ARG A 350 -1.15 -4.28 -21.23
C ARG A 350 -2.50 -4.85 -20.82
N ARG A 351 -3.56 -4.29 -21.39
CA ARG A 351 -4.95 -4.75 -21.25
C ARG A 351 -5.35 -5.35 -22.58
N GLY A 352 -5.16 -6.66 -22.71
CA GLY A 352 -5.67 -7.42 -23.85
C GLY A 352 -7.09 -7.90 -23.62
N ASP A 353 -7.54 -8.79 -24.51
CA ASP A 353 -8.90 -9.32 -24.51
C ASP A 353 -9.12 -10.30 -23.33
N GLU A 354 -8.11 -11.09 -23.00
CA GLU A 354 -8.15 -12.09 -21.93
C GLU A 354 -7.23 -11.77 -20.75
N PHE A 355 -6.15 -11.02 -20.96
CA PHE A 355 -5.14 -10.79 -19.92
C PHE A 355 -4.87 -9.32 -19.62
N PHE A 356 -4.61 -9.08 -18.34
CA PHE A 356 -3.98 -7.90 -17.79
C PHE A 356 -2.55 -8.23 -17.38
N VAL A 357 -1.59 -7.47 -17.93
CA VAL A 357 -0.16 -7.56 -17.56
C VAL A 357 0.35 -6.21 -17.11
N CYS A 358 0.98 -6.16 -15.94
CA CYS A 358 1.70 -5.00 -15.45
C CYS A 358 3.21 -5.26 -15.49
N LEU A 359 3.95 -4.35 -16.11
CA LEU A 359 5.40 -4.38 -16.23
C LEU A 359 6.01 -3.18 -15.50
N PHE A 360 7.23 -3.35 -15.02
CA PHE A 360 7.99 -2.28 -14.41
C PHE A 360 9.45 -2.29 -14.87
N SER A 361 9.93 -1.18 -15.43
CA SER A 361 11.32 -1.03 -15.87
C SER A 361 12.34 -1.08 -14.73
N GLY A 362 11.89 -0.84 -13.49
CA GLY A 362 12.71 -0.99 -12.30
C GLY A 362 13.37 0.30 -11.79
N ARG A 363 14.03 0.16 -10.64
CA ARG A 363 14.81 1.16 -9.89
C ARG A 363 16.06 0.51 -9.31
N LYS A 364 16.98 1.33 -8.81
CA LYS A 364 18.31 0.86 -8.41
C LYS A 364 18.44 0.57 -6.93
N HIS A 365 17.61 1.21 -6.09
CA HIS A 365 17.84 1.22 -4.65
C HIS A 365 17.47 -0.11 -3.96
N TYR A 366 16.26 -0.60 -4.15
CA TYR A 366 15.77 -1.82 -3.48
C TYR A 366 15.67 -2.99 -4.45
N LEU A 367 15.98 -4.22 -4.01
CA LEU A 367 15.82 -5.41 -4.84
C LEU A 367 14.37 -5.62 -5.29
N ALA A 368 13.41 -5.37 -4.40
CA ALA A 368 11.96 -5.38 -4.68
C ALA A 368 11.52 -4.45 -5.82
N GLU A 369 12.36 -3.47 -6.15
CA GLU A 369 12.09 -2.49 -7.19
C GLU A 369 13.04 -2.65 -8.38
N LYS A 370 14.01 -3.56 -8.35
CA LYS A 370 14.92 -3.78 -9.50
C LYS A 370 14.16 -4.41 -10.65
N GLY A 371 14.54 -4.04 -11.87
CA GLY A 371 13.91 -4.51 -13.09
C GLY A 371 14.76 -4.27 -14.33
N PRO A 372 14.20 -4.48 -15.53
CA PRO A 372 12.78 -4.77 -15.82
C PRO A 372 12.20 -6.03 -15.16
N ILE A 373 10.93 -6.01 -14.77
CA ILE A 373 10.18 -7.14 -14.19
C ILE A 373 8.73 -7.21 -14.69
N ILE A 374 8.15 -8.40 -14.57
CA ILE A 374 6.71 -8.62 -14.60
C ILE A 374 6.21 -8.43 -13.16
N ALA A 375 5.27 -7.52 -12.95
CA ALA A 375 4.72 -7.22 -11.62
C ALA A 375 3.37 -7.92 -11.35
N ASN A 376 2.57 -8.14 -12.39
CA ASN A 376 1.28 -8.80 -12.28
C ASN A 376 0.89 -9.43 -13.63
N ILE A 377 0.27 -10.61 -13.58
CA ILE A 377 -0.43 -11.26 -14.68
C ILE A 377 -1.75 -11.80 -14.14
N CYS A 378 -2.85 -11.22 -14.60
CA CYS A 378 -4.21 -11.57 -14.17
C CYS A 378 -5.09 -11.75 -15.40
N SER A 379 -5.96 -12.75 -15.41
CA SER A 379 -6.99 -12.83 -16.45
C SER A 379 -8.06 -11.78 -16.23
N ASN A 380 -8.76 -11.38 -17.29
CA ASN A 380 -9.90 -10.47 -17.21
C ASN A 380 -11.08 -11.06 -16.42
N SER A 381 -11.07 -12.38 -16.14
CA SER A 381 -12.01 -13.04 -15.24
C SER A 381 -11.63 -12.96 -13.75
N GLY A 382 -10.51 -12.31 -13.40
CA GLY A 382 -10.06 -12.11 -12.02
C GLY A 382 -9.19 -13.24 -11.46
N GLU A 383 -8.64 -14.11 -12.30
CA GLU A 383 -7.79 -15.22 -11.88
C GLU A 383 -6.31 -14.85 -12.03
N TYR A 384 -5.51 -15.07 -10.99
CA TYR A 384 -4.08 -14.74 -11.02
C TYR A 384 -3.24 -15.85 -11.63
N VAL A 385 -2.42 -15.51 -12.62
CA VAL A 385 -1.30 -16.34 -13.07
C VAL A 385 -0.08 -16.09 -12.18
N PHE A 386 0.20 -14.81 -11.95
CA PHE A 386 1.30 -14.35 -11.11
C PHE A 386 0.98 -12.99 -10.50
N LYS A 387 1.43 -12.77 -9.27
CA LYS A 387 1.16 -11.54 -8.55
C LYS A 387 2.32 -11.14 -7.63
N GLY A 388 2.76 -9.89 -7.76
CA GLY A 388 3.75 -9.27 -6.88
C GLY A 388 5.18 -9.30 -7.42
N ALA A 389 6.02 -8.40 -6.94
CA ALA A 389 7.48 -8.48 -7.12
C ALA A 389 8.17 -9.15 -5.92
N LEU A 390 9.50 -9.23 -5.99
CA LEU A 390 10.38 -9.77 -4.94
C LEU A 390 10.05 -9.20 -3.55
N GLY A 391 10.09 -10.05 -2.52
CA GLY A 391 9.83 -9.66 -1.13
C GLY A 391 10.91 -8.82 -0.46
N PRO A 392 10.76 -8.52 0.85
CA PRO A 392 11.81 -7.85 1.60
C PRO A 392 13.11 -8.66 1.47
N TYR A 393 14.16 -8.01 0.98
CA TYR A 393 15.49 -8.59 0.96
C TYR A 393 16.21 -8.22 2.25
N CYS A 394 17.02 -9.12 2.79
CA CYS A 394 17.90 -8.87 3.93
C CYS A 394 18.82 -7.67 3.65
N GLY A 395 18.35 -6.46 3.92
CA GLY A 395 19.19 -5.30 4.14
C GLY A 395 19.78 -5.40 5.54
N SER A 396 20.94 -4.80 5.77
CA SER A 396 21.62 -4.80 7.08
C SER A 396 20.84 -4.14 8.22
N GLN A 397 19.66 -3.57 7.95
CA GLN A 397 18.92 -2.74 8.90
C GLN A 397 17.44 -3.11 9.09
N TYR A 398 16.78 -3.83 8.16
CA TYR A 398 15.35 -4.10 8.27
C TYR A 398 14.94 -5.41 7.58
N GLY A 399 14.11 -6.18 8.27
CA GLY A 399 13.64 -7.53 7.95
C GLY A 399 14.35 -8.53 8.88
N ARG A 400 13.58 -9.43 9.53
CA ARG A 400 14.11 -10.52 10.36
C ARG A 400 15.42 -11.00 9.75
N ARG A 401 16.43 -11.28 10.59
CA ARG A 401 17.63 -12.10 10.28
C ARG A 401 17.33 -13.47 9.64
N TYR A 402 16.09 -13.75 9.23
CA TYR A 402 15.50 -15.06 8.98
C TYR A 402 14.70 -15.20 7.66
N SER A 403 14.58 -14.19 6.77
CA SER A 403 14.15 -14.54 5.40
C SER A 403 15.33 -15.16 4.66
N VAL A 404 15.25 -16.46 4.39
CA VAL A 404 16.25 -17.14 3.57
C VAL A 404 16.27 -16.44 2.22
N SER A 405 17.45 -16.09 1.71
CA SER A 405 17.61 -15.46 0.38
C SER A 405 16.80 -16.17 -0.71
N SER A 406 16.53 -17.46 -0.55
CA SER A 406 15.69 -18.28 -1.42
C SER A 406 14.21 -17.88 -1.43
N GLU A 407 13.55 -17.55 -0.31
CA GLU A 407 12.10 -17.24 -0.32
C GLU A 407 11.79 -15.94 -1.06
N THR A 408 12.59 -14.89 -0.82
CA THR A 408 12.48 -13.62 -1.53
C THR A 408 12.74 -13.80 -3.03
N ILE A 409 13.73 -14.62 -3.41
CA ILE A 409 14.07 -14.92 -4.81
C ILE A 409 13.03 -15.84 -5.48
N HIS A 410 12.48 -16.82 -4.77
CA HIS A 410 11.54 -17.80 -5.30
C HIS A 410 10.13 -17.22 -5.55
N ASN A 411 9.81 -16.06 -5.00
CA ASN A 411 8.60 -15.30 -5.36
C ASN A 411 8.75 -14.45 -6.62
N TYR A 412 9.88 -14.54 -7.32
CA TYR A 412 10.10 -13.84 -8.59
C TYR A 412 9.47 -14.60 -9.76
N CYS A 413 8.69 -13.92 -10.61
CA CYS A 413 8.37 -14.44 -11.94
C CYS A 413 9.45 -14.00 -12.92
N GLY A 414 10.31 -14.93 -13.33
CA GLY A 414 11.38 -14.63 -14.28
C GLY A 414 12.55 -15.58 -14.21
N LEU A 415 13.73 -15.08 -14.56
CA LEU A 415 14.93 -15.88 -14.71
C LEU A 415 15.81 -15.84 -13.45
N ILE A 416 16.24 -17.02 -12.99
CA ILE A 416 17.25 -17.16 -11.94
C ILE A 416 18.47 -17.87 -12.54
N GLN A 417 19.65 -17.37 -12.21
CA GLN A 417 20.92 -17.99 -12.55
C GLN A 417 21.54 -18.65 -11.32
N GLU A 418 21.95 -19.91 -11.45
CA GLU A 418 22.84 -20.53 -10.48
C GLU A 418 24.31 -20.23 -10.80
N LYS A 419 25.04 -19.83 -9.77
CA LYS A 419 26.49 -19.62 -9.82
C LYS A 419 27.19 -20.44 -8.76
N ASP A 420 28.19 -21.19 -9.17
CA ASP A 420 29.16 -21.78 -8.26
C ASP A 420 30.10 -20.67 -7.76
N PHE A 421 30.17 -20.51 -6.45
CA PHE A 421 31.11 -19.63 -5.77
C PHE A 421 31.86 -20.46 -4.71
N PHE A 422 33.08 -20.89 -5.04
CA PHE A 422 33.94 -21.72 -4.18
C PHE A 422 33.28 -23.03 -3.69
N GLY A 423 32.52 -23.71 -4.56
CA GLY A 423 31.83 -24.97 -4.22
C GLY A 423 30.44 -24.77 -3.61
N TYR A 424 29.99 -23.52 -3.45
CA TYR A 424 28.64 -23.19 -2.99
C TYR A 424 27.80 -22.65 -4.16
N TYR A 425 26.63 -23.26 -4.38
CA TYR A 425 25.66 -22.76 -5.35
C TYR A 425 24.91 -21.56 -4.76
N THR A 426 25.01 -20.43 -5.46
CA THR A 426 24.27 -19.21 -5.15
C THR A 426 23.25 -18.93 -6.25
N GLN A 427 22.04 -18.53 -5.86
CA GLN A 427 20.99 -18.12 -6.78
C GLN A 427 21.03 -16.60 -6.98
N LYS A 428 20.93 -16.15 -8.23
CA LYS A 428 20.89 -14.74 -8.59
C LYS A 428 19.73 -14.45 -9.53
N VAL A 429 18.89 -13.49 -9.17
CA VAL A 429 17.87 -12.94 -10.06
C VAL A 429 18.52 -12.33 -11.30
N VAL A 430 18.02 -12.71 -12.48
CA VAL A 430 18.42 -12.14 -13.76
C VAL A 430 17.27 -11.26 -14.27
N PHE A 431 17.55 -9.96 -14.33
CA PHE A 431 16.67 -8.99 -14.96
C PHE A 431 16.96 -8.96 -16.47
N PRO A 432 15.94 -9.11 -17.33
CA PRO A 432 16.10 -8.96 -18.77
C PRO A 432 16.50 -7.54 -19.15
N GLU A 433 17.00 -7.37 -20.37
CA GLU A 433 17.20 -6.05 -20.96
C GLU A 433 15.86 -5.42 -21.38
N ASP A 434 14.92 -6.27 -21.84
CA ASP A 434 13.63 -5.85 -22.35
C ASP A 434 12.58 -6.96 -22.15
N ILE A 435 11.31 -6.55 -21.97
CA ILE A 435 10.16 -7.43 -21.82
C ILE A 435 9.10 -7.03 -22.85
N LEU A 436 8.81 -7.94 -23.77
CA LEU A 436 7.73 -7.77 -24.74
C LEU A 436 6.52 -8.61 -24.35
N VAL A 437 5.33 -8.09 -24.62
CA VAL A 437 4.07 -8.80 -24.38
C VAL A 437 3.27 -8.74 -25.67
N ASP A 438 2.84 -9.91 -26.13
CA ASP A 438 1.97 -10.11 -27.30
C ASP A 438 0.79 -10.98 -26.87
N GLU A 439 -0.41 -10.70 -27.36
CA GLU A 439 -1.61 -11.47 -27.04
C GLU A 439 -2.33 -11.86 -28.32
N GLN A 440 -2.69 -13.15 -28.43
CA GLN A 440 -3.38 -13.72 -29.57
C GLN A 440 -4.45 -14.69 -29.09
N GLY A 441 -5.72 -14.25 -29.13
CA GLY A 441 -6.84 -15.04 -28.63
C GLY A 441 -6.71 -15.33 -27.14
N LEU A 442 -6.76 -16.61 -26.75
CA LEU A 442 -6.71 -17.06 -25.35
C LEU A 442 -5.28 -17.22 -24.80
N GLU A 443 -4.26 -16.79 -25.55
CA GLU A 443 -2.84 -16.91 -25.18
C GLU A 443 -2.15 -15.55 -25.09
N VAL A 444 -1.46 -15.31 -23.98
CA VAL A 444 -0.49 -14.22 -23.85
C VAL A 444 0.93 -14.78 -23.88
N THR A 445 1.78 -14.18 -24.71
CA THR A 445 3.22 -14.48 -24.81
C THR A 445 4.03 -13.34 -24.23
N ILE A 446 4.81 -13.63 -23.18
CA ILE A 446 5.76 -12.71 -22.59
C ILE A 446 7.17 -13.11 -23.00
N THR A 447 7.89 -12.24 -23.70
CA THR A 447 9.26 -12.47 -24.16
C THR A 447 10.26 -11.69 -23.33
N LEU A 448 11.13 -12.41 -22.62
CA LEU A 448 12.27 -11.88 -21.89
C LEU A 448 13.51 -11.87 -22.79
N LYS A 449 14.05 -10.69 -23.10
CA LYS A 449 15.28 -10.55 -23.89
C LYS A 449 16.47 -10.30 -22.98
N LEU A 450 17.53 -11.09 -23.13
CA LEU A 450 18.79 -10.92 -22.40
C LEU A 450 19.81 -10.18 -23.27
N LYS A 451 20.59 -9.31 -22.62
CA LYS A 451 21.70 -8.57 -23.26
C LYS A 451 22.71 -9.49 -23.97
N LYS A 452 22.89 -10.70 -23.46
CA LYS A 452 23.74 -11.75 -24.04
C LYS A 452 23.19 -13.13 -23.70
N SER A 453 23.65 -14.14 -24.43
CA SER A 453 23.38 -15.53 -24.06
C SER A 453 23.96 -15.84 -22.68
N MET A 454 23.16 -16.43 -21.80
CA MET A 454 23.53 -16.78 -20.43
C MET A 454 23.18 -18.25 -20.16
N GLY A 455 24.11 -18.98 -19.54
CA GLY A 455 23.93 -20.37 -19.12
C GLY A 455 23.57 -20.50 -17.64
N ASN A 456 23.21 -21.74 -17.26
CA ASN A 456 22.73 -22.10 -15.91
C ASN A 456 21.52 -21.28 -15.46
N LEU A 457 20.65 -20.94 -16.42
CA LEU A 457 19.39 -20.27 -16.16
C LEU A 457 18.30 -21.30 -15.91
N TYR A 458 17.33 -20.94 -15.07
CA TYR A 458 16.01 -21.56 -15.08
C TYR A 458 14.95 -20.48 -14.93
N PHE A 459 13.75 -20.76 -15.44
CA PHE A 459 12.58 -19.94 -15.23
C PHE A 459 11.92 -20.31 -13.89
N ASN A 460 11.48 -19.31 -13.16
CA ASN A 460 10.86 -19.42 -11.85
C ASN A 460 9.52 -18.68 -11.86
N ILE A 461 8.49 -19.30 -11.27
CA ILE A 461 7.20 -18.66 -11.02
C ILE A 461 6.53 -19.29 -9.79
N SER A 462 5.97 -18.46 -8.92
CA SER A 462 4.98 -18.88 -7.92
C SER A 462 3.61 -18.93 -8.60
N THR A 463 3.11 -20.13 -8.87
CA THR A 463 1.79 -20.31 -9.53
C THR A 463 0.67 -20.32 -8.49
N MET A 464 -0.46 -19.71 -8.87
CA MET A 464 -1.66 -19.59 -8.04
C MET A 464 -2.90 -20.30 -8.58
N SER A 465 -2.95 -20.78 -9.83
CA SER A 465 -4.20 -21.35 -10.36
C SER A 465 -3.98 -22.53 -11.31
N PRO A 466 -4.74 -23.63 -11.14
CA PRO A 466 -4.73 -24.77 -12.06
C PRO A 466 -5.46 -24.44 -13.38
N LEU A 467 -6.00 -23.24 -13.55
CA LEU A 467 -6.74 -22.83 -14.76
C LEU A 467 -5.85 -22.40 -15.93
N PHE A 468 -4.53 -22.32 -15.71
CA PHE A 468 -3.60 -21.82 -16.71
C PHE A 468 -2.57 -22.89 -17.09
N LYS A 469 -2.33 -23.01 -18.39
CA LYS A 469 -1.19 -23.76 -18.93
C LYS A 469 -0.05 -22.78 -19.18
N ILE A 470 1.14 -23.09 -18.64
CA ILE A 470 2.35 -22.30 -18.85
C ILE A 470 3.36 -23.13 -19.63
N GLU A 471 3.86 -22.58 -20.73
CA GLU A 471 4.95 -23.15 -21.53
C GLU A 471 6.11 -22.16 -21.59
N VAL A 472 7.33 -22.66 -21.39
CA VAL A 472 8.56 -21.86 -21.44
C VAL A 472 9.44 -22.34 -22.57
N LEU A 473 9.87 -21.42 -23.42
CA LEU A 473 10.78 -21.70 -24.52
C LEU A 473 12.08 -20.89 -24.36
N ALA A 474 13.22 -21.59 -24.28
CA ALA A 474 14.55 -21.00 -24.30
C ALA A 474 15.13 -21.09 -25.72
N ASN A 475 15.33 -19.94 -26.38
CA ASN A 475 15.70 -19.88 -27.81
C ASN A 475 14.80 -20.80 -28.68
N ASP A 476 13.49 -20.71 -28.48
CA ASP A 476 12.45 -21.51 -29.17
C ASP A 476 12.49 -23.03 -28.87
N SER A 477 13.31 -23.48 -27.93
CA SER A 477 13.30 -24.86 -27.42
C SER A 477 12.50 -24.97 -26.14
N VAL A 478 11.55 -25.91 -26.09
CA VAL A 478 10.68 -26.15 -24.92
C VAL A 478 11.49 -26.55 -23.70
N CYS A 479 11.23 -25.89 -22.58
CA CYS A 479 11.77 -26.20 -21.27
C CYS A 479 10.71 -26.93 -20.42
N VAL A 480 11.15 -27.96 -19.69
CA VAL A 480 10.25 -28.75 -18.86
C VAL A 480 10.04 -28.04 -17.53
N LEU A 481 8.79 -27.63 -17.25
CA LEU A 481 8.39 -27.09 -15.95
C LEU A 481 8.03 -28.22 -14.99
N LYS A 482 8.44 -28.08 -13.73
CA LYS A 482 8.09 -28.99 -12.64
C LYS A 482 7.77 -28.20 -11.37
N SER A 483 6.82 -28.72 -10.59
CA SER A 483 6.65 -28.29 -9.20
C SER A 483 7.87 -28.74 -8.41
N VAL A 484 8.52 -27.80 -7.72
CA VAL A 484 9.72 -28.05 -6.90
C VAL A 484 9.47 -27.84 -5.41
N GLY A 485 8.23 -27.49 -5.03
CA GLY A 485 7.83 -27.29 -3.64
C GLY A 485 6.83 -26.14 -3.49
N SER A 486 6.87 -25.50 -2.33
CA SER A 486 6.03 -24.34 -2.01
C SER A 486 6.88 -23.17 -1.52
N THR A 487 6.40 -21.95 -1.71
CA THR A 487 7.02 -20.72 -1.17
C THR A 487 5.96 -19.82 -0.56
N VAL A 488 6.35 -19.10 0.50
CA VAL A 488 5.49 -18.12 1.16
C VAL A 488 5.75 -16.75 0.55
N GLY A 489 4.71 -16.17 -0.06
CA GLY A 489 4.69 -14.87 -0.70
C GLY A 489 3.91 -13.82 0.07
N ALA A 490 3.85 -12.59 -0.47
CA ALA A 490 2.91 -11.56 0.00
C ALA A 490 1.46 -12.04 -0.07
N TYR A 491 1.16 -13.04 -0.91
CA TYR A 491 -0.20 -13.51 -1.18
C TYR A 491 -0.54 -14.85 -0.54
N GLY A 492 0.30 -15.35 0.37
CA GLY A 492 0.09 -16.62 1.05
C GLY A 492 1.07 -17.70 0.59
N LEU A 493 0.71 -18.95 0.86
CA LEU A 493 1.46 -20.11 0.40
C LEU A 493 1.15 -20.38 -1.08
N THR A 494 2.18 -20.52 -1.91
CA THR A 494 2.05 -20.78 -3.34
C THR A 494 2.90 -21.97 -3.77
N THR A 495 2.51 -22.63 -4.86
CA THR A 495 3.33 -23.69 -5.46
C THR A 495 4.46 -23.06 -6.27
N LEU A 496 5.70 -23.49 -6.00
CA LEU A 496 6.87 -23.04 -6.73
C LEU A 496 7.09 -23.94 -7.94
N VAL A 497 7.06 -23.35 -9.14
CA VAL A 497 7.33 -24.05 -10.40
C VAL A 497 8.61 -23.52 -11.01
N GLN A 498 9.48 -24.44 -11.40
CA GLN A 498 10.76 -24.14 -12.04
C GLN A 498 10.96 -24.96 -13.30
N SER A 499 11.64 -24.37 -14.28
CA SER A 499 12.11 -25.13 -15.44
C SER A 499 13.36 -25.95 -15.13
N ASN A 500 13.69 -26.90 -15.99
CA ASN A 500 15.06 -27.41 -16.08
C ASN A 500 16.04 -26.28 -16.45
N LYS A 501 17.33 -26.49 -16.15
CA LYS A 501 18.39 -25.53 -16.49
C LYS A 501 18.59 -25.44 -18.00
N PHE A 502 18.83 -24.24 -18.51
CA PHE A 502 19.06 -23.97 -19.92
C PHE A 502 20.09 -22.85 -20.14
N THR A 503 20.47 -22.67 -21.41
CA THR A 503 21.21 -21.51 -21.90
C THR A 503 20.35 -20.75 -22.89
N ALA A 504 20.15 -19.45 -22.68
CA ALA A 504 19.26 -18.64 -23.52
C ALA A 504 19.79 -17.23 -23.73
N LYS A 505 19.45 -16.64 -24.88
CA LYS A 505 19.46 -15.18 -25.11
C LYS A 505 18.04 -14.62 -25.06
N THR A 506 17.05 -15.44 -25.43
CA THR A 506 15.63 -15.09 -25.40
C THR A 506 14.86 -16.20 -24.70
N VAL A 507 13.94 -15.82 -23.82
CA VAL A 507 13.00 -16.75 -23.17
C VAL A 507 11.58 -16.28 -23.45
N LYS A 508 10.72 -17.17 -23.97
CA LYS A 508 9.29 -16.90 -24.18
C LYS A 508 8.49 -17.67 -23.14
N ILE A 509 7.52 -17.01 -22.52
CA ILE A 509 6.58 -17.56 -21.56
C ILE A 509 5.20 -17.46 -22.22
N LYS A 510 4.63 -18.59 -22.59
CA LYS A 510 3.28 -18.67 -23.14
C LYS A 510 2.32 -19.07 -22.04
N ILE A 511 1.26 -18.30 -21.87
CA ILE A 511 0.23 -18.54 -20.87
C ILE A 511 -1.10 -18.64 -21.61
N SER A 512 -1.70 -19.82 -21.55
CA SER A 512 -3.01 -20.07 -22.17
C SER A 512 -4.01 -20.38 -21.08
N LYS A 513 -5.19 -19.76 -21.15
CA LYS A 513 -6.32 -20.12 -20.31
C LYS A 513 -6.81 -21.50 -20.73
N MET A 514 -6.89 -22.45 -19.80
CA MET A 514 -7.51 -23.73 -20.10
C MET A 514 -9.02 -23.54 -20.12
N GLU A 515 -9.68 -24.01 -21.17
CA GLU A 515 -11.14 -24.15 -21.15
C GLU A 515 -11.49 -25.02 -19.94
N ALA A 516 -12.45 -24.56 -19.14
CA ALA A 516 -12.92 -25.34 -18.01
C ALA A 516 -13.28 -26.73 -18.54
N LEU A 517 -12.61 -27.77 -18.01
CA LEU A 517 -13.06 -29.14 -18.22
C LEU A 517 -14.51 -29.14 -17.71
N ASN A 518 -15.48 -29.25 -18.61
CA ASN A 518 -16.86 -29.48 -18.23
C ASN A 518 -16.84 -30.63 -17.22
N GLU A 519 -17.35 -30.40 -16.01
CA GLU A 519 -17.34 -31.35 -14.89
C GLU A 519 -18.03 -32.71 -15.22
N THR A 520 -18.55 -32.85 -16.43
CA THR A 520 -19.09 -34.09 -16.98
C THR A 520 -18.04 -35.11 -17.42
N SER A 521 -16.74 -34.76 -17.52
CA SER A 521 -15.70 -35.72 -17.96
C SER A 521 -14.87 -36.35 -16.83
N LEU A 522 -15.17 -36.07 -15.55
CA LEU A 522 -14.47 -36.66 -14.39
C LEU A 522 -15.22 -37.86 -13.76
N TYR A 523 -16.32 -38.30 -14.36
CA TYR A 523 -17.08 -39.50 -13.99
C TYR A 523 -17.41 -40.41 -15.19
N GLN A 524 -16.46 -40.58 -16.12
CA GLN A 524 -16.51 -41.67 -17.11
C GLN A 524 -15.26 -42.54 -17.05
#